data_AF-A0A7S3TXE7-F1
#
_entry.id   AF-A0A7S3TXE7-F1
#
_cell.length_a   1.000
_cell.length_b   1.000
_cell.length_c   1.000
_cell.angle_alpha   90.00
_cell.angle_beta   90.00
_cell.angle_gamma   90.00
#
_symmetry.space_group_name_H-M   'P 1'
#
loop_
_entity.id
_entity.type
_entity.pdbx_description
1 polymer ?
#
loop_
_entity_poly.entity_id
_entity_poly.type
_entity_poly.pdbx_seq_one_letter_code
_entity_poly.pdbx_strand_id
1 'polypeptide(L)'
;ASLTPRLKPRLDALRDRSYVLGSDEALAAAESASLVGPLVGELEAAMASVRSGLSADNAEALLGKLLSHCAQRIEALLLTKRVDMFGALQFERDVRALTGRLGALSSRSVRGHTARLTQVTALLSLEREAELAEL
;
A
#
# COMPACT_ATOMS: atom_id res chain seq x y z
N ALA A 1 -8.89 -20.88 -8.50
CA ALA A 1 -9.63 -19.63 -8.22
C ALA A 1 -8.63 -18.49 -8.10
N SER A 2 -8.83 -17.37 -8.79
CA SER A 2 -7.95 -16.20 -8.62
C SER A 2 -8.32 -15.48 -7.32
N LEU A 3 -7.33 -15.16 -6.47
CA LEU A 3 -7.55 -14.40 -5.23
C LEU A 3 -7.66 -12.89 -5.50
N THR A 4 -7.23 -12.43 -6.68
CA THR A 4 -7.20 -11.03 -7.09
C THR A 4 -8.57 -10.31 -7.04
N PRO A 5 -9.68 -10.92 -7.49
CA PRO A 5 -11.01 -10.27 -7.42
C PRO A 5 -11.46 -9.95 -5.99
N ARG A 6 -10.98 -10.69 -4.98
CA ARG A 6 -11.31 -10.44 -3.57
C ARG A 6 -10.65 -9.18 -3.03
N LEU A 7 -9.46 -8.85 -3.54
CA LEU A 7 -8.70 -7.67 -3.13
C LEU A 7 -9.19 -6.40 -3.83
N LYS A 8 -9.84 -6.55 -4.98
CA LYS A 8 -10.30 -5.44 -5.82
C LYS A 8 -11.16 -4.41 -5.08
N PRO A 9 -12.18 -4.77 -4.27
CA PRO A 9 -13.00 -3.78 -3.56
C PRO A 9 -12.18 -2.93 -2.57
N ARG A 10 -11.20 -3.54 -1.90
CA ARG A 10 -10.31 -2.83 -0.96
C ARG A 10 -9.34 -1.91 -1.69
N LEU A 11 -8.82 -2.34 -2.84
CA LEU A 11 -7.96 -1.52 -3.69
C LEU A 11 -8.74 -0.40 -4.38
N ASP A 12 -9.99 -0.65 -4.78
CA ASP A 12 -10.84 0.37 -5.40
C ASP A 12 -11.29 1.43 -4.38
N ALA A 13 -11.31 1.13 -3.07
CA ALA A 13 -11.52 2.15 -2.03
C ALA A 13 -10.44 3.26 -2.03
N LEU A 14 -9.21 2.99 -2.52
CA LEU A 14 -8.21 4.06 -2.75
C LEU A 14 -8.65 5.03 -3.83
N ARG A 15 -9.46 4.58 -4.80
CA ARG A 15 -9.92 5.42 -5.90
C ARG A 15 -10.78 6.57 -5.41
N ASP A 16 -11.53 6.40 -4.33
CA ASP A 16 -12.43 7.44 -3.83
C ASP A 16 -11.76 8.33 -2.78
N ARG A 17 -10.59 7.94 -2.26
CA ARG A 17 -9.83 8.71 -1.28
C ARG A 17 -9.19 9.96 -1.90
N SER A 18 -9.35 11.11 -1.25
CA SER A 18 -8.61 12.34 -1.58
C SER A 18 -7.26 12.36 -0.88
N TYR A 19 -6.23 12.85 -1.58
CA TYR A 19 -4.92 13.20 -1.03
C TYR A 19 -4.66 14.71 -1.16
N VAL A 20 -5.72 15.50 -1.33
CA VAL A 20 -5.70 16.95 -1.13
C VAL A 20 -6.45 17.18 0.17
N LEU A 21 -5.72 17.35 1.27
CA LEU A 21 -6.27 17.43 2.62
C LEU A 21 -6.39 18.88 3.11
N GLY A 22 -5.40 19.72 2.80
CA GLY A 22 -5.43 21.16 3.06
C GLY A 22 -5.44 21.62 4.53
N SER A 23 -5.65 20.72 5.50
CA SER A 23 -5.64 21.07 6.93
C SER A 23 -5.21 19.90 7.83
N ASP A 24 -4.78 20.22 9.05
CA ASP A 24 -4.42 19.24 10.07
C ASP A 24 -5.62 18.39 10.53
N GLU A 25 -6.82 18.96 10.59
CA GLU A 25 -8.04 18.21 10.94
C GLU A 25 -8.35 17.14 9.89
N ALA A 26 -8.16 17.48 8.61
CA ALA A 26 -8.33 16.52 7.51
C ALA A 26 -7.25 15.43 7.55
N LEU A 27 -6.01 15.77 7.93
CA LEU A 27 -4.94 14.79 8.16
C LEU A 27 -5.28 13.84 9.31
N ALA A 28 -5.74 14.35 10.45
CA ALA A 28 -6.14 13.54 11.61
C ALA A 28 -7.35 12.62 11.29
N ALA A 29 -8.29 13.10 10.48
CA ALA A 29 -9.40 12.29 9.99
C ALA A 29 -8.91 11.17 9.06
N ALA A 30 -8.00 11.49 8.13
CA ALA A 30 -7.37 10.53 7.24
C ALA A 30 -6.53 9.49 8.01
N GLU A 31 -5.92 9.90 9.12
CA GLU A 31 -5.22 9.05 10.09
C GLU A 31 -6.08 7.97 10.69
N SER A 32 -7.24 8.39 11.16
CA SER A 32 -8.21 7.50 11.78
C SER A 32 -8.81 6.53 10.76
N ALA A 33 -8.97 6.97 9.51
CA ALA A 33 -9.48 6.16 8.40
C ALA A 33 -8.39 5.27 7.78
N SER A 34 -7.96 4.22 8.49
CA SER A 34 -6.89 3.32 8.01
C SER A 34 -7.26 2.63 6.69
N LEU A 35 -6.43 2.84 5.67
CA LEU A 35 -6.51 2.13 4.39
C LEU A 35 -5.89 0.73 4.46
N VAL A 36 -4.76 0.64 5.17
CA VAL A 36 -3.93 -0.55 5.26
C VAL A 36 -4.63 -1.64 6.08
N GLY A 37 -5.34 -1.23 7.14
CA GLY A 37 -6.18 -2.06 8.01
C GLY A 37 -6.97 -3.13 7.24
N PRO A 38 -8.00 -2.72 6.50
CA PRO A 38 -8.89 -3.61 5.75
C PRO A 38 -8.21 -4.38 4.61
N LEU A 39 -7.25 -3.77 3.90
CA LEU A 39 -6.58 -4.42 2.77
C LEU A 39 -5.77 -5.63 3.22
N VAL A 40 -4.97 -5.46 4.27
CA VAL A 40 -4.15 -6.55 4.81
C VAL A 40 -5.01 -7.62 5.47
N GLY A 41 -6.12 -7.24 6.13
CA GLY A 41 -7.08 -8.23 6.65
C GLY A 41 -7.70 -9.11 5.55
N GLU A 42 -8.02 -8.53 4.39
CA GLU A 42 -8.51 -9.33 3.25
C GLU A 42 -7.41 -10.21 2.65
N LEU A 43 -6.15 -9.73 2.61
CA LEU A 43 -5.01 -10.55 2.21
C LEU A 43 -4.82 -11.76 3.13
N GLU A 44 -4.90 -11.55 4.45
CA GLU A 44 -4.83 -12.61 5.47
C GLU A 44 -5.94 -13.65 5.25
N ALA A 45 -7.19 -13.20 5.11
CA ALA A 45 -8.34 -14.08 4.88
C ALA A 45 -8.23 -14.85 3.54
N ALA A 46 -7.73 -14.19 2.49
CA ALA A 46 -7.48 -14.83 1.20
C ALA A 46 -6.41 -15.92 1.32
N MET A 47 -5.29 -15.64 1.98
CA MET A 47 -4.22 -16.61 2.20
C MET A 47 -4.67 -17.78 3.09
N ALA A 48 -5.40 -17.51 4.17
CA ALA A 48 -5.93 -18.54 5.06
C ALA A 48 -6.80 -19.57 4.31
N SER A 49 -7.60 -19.11 3.35
CA SER A 49 -8.50 -19.98 2.56
C SER A 49 -7.79 -20.97 1.64
N VAL A 50 -6.52 -20.73 1.29
CA VAL A 50 -5.74 -21.59 0.38
C VAL A 50 -4.56 -22.27 1.07
N ARG A 51 -4.23 -21.88 2.31
CA ARG A 51 -3.01 -22.29 3.00
C ARG A 51 -2.91 -23.80 3.24
N SER A 52 -4.03 -24.46 3.53
CA SER A 52 -4.08 -25.91 3.80
C SER A 52 -3.76 -26.77 2.57
N GLY A 53 -3.89 -26.21 1.36
CA GLY A 53 -3.62 -26.91 0.10
C GLY A 53 -2.23 -26.61 -0.49
N LEU A 54 -1.38 -25.84 0.20
CA LEU A 54 -0.08 -25.39 -0.31
C LEU A 54 1.05 -25.81 0.63
N SER A 55 2.22 -26.13 0.06
CA SER A 55 3.46 -26.15 0.84
C SER A 55 3.80 -24.75 1.34
N ALA A 56 4.63 -24.66 2.38
CA ALA A 56 5.08 -23.38 2.92
C ALA A 56 5.70 -22.47 1.84
N ASP A 57 6.55 -23.03 0.98
CA ASP A 57 7.19 -22.28 -0.11
C ASP A 57 6.18 -21.79 -1.17
N ASN A 58 5.19 -22.61 -1.50
CA ASN A 58 4.15 -22.20 -2.46
C ASN A 58 3.22 -21.14 -1.87
N ALA A 59 2.92 -21.20 -0.57
CA ALA A 59 2.16 -20.17 0.12
C ALA A 59 2.93 -18.83 0.14
N GLU A 60 4.23 -18.86 0.42
CA GLU A 60 5.09 -17.67 0.37
C GLU A 60 5.20 -17.09 -1.05
N ALA A 61 5.39 -17.94 -2.07
CA ALA A 61 5.44 -17.49 -3.46
C ALA A 61 4.11 -16.85 -3.92
N LEU A 62 2.98 -17.41 -3.49
CA LEU A 62 1.66 -16.86 -3.76
C LEU A 62 1.46 -15.52 -3.06
N LEU A 63 1.83 -15.42 -1.77
CA LEU A 63 1.78 -14.18 -1.02
C LEU A 63 2.58 -13.10 -1.75
N GLY A 64 3.84 -13.35 -2.11
CA GLY A 64 4.68 -12.39 -2.83
C GLY A 64 4.07 -11.88 -4.16
N LYS A 65 3.37 -12.76 -4.90
CA LYS A 65 2.62 -12.36 -6.11
C LYS A 65 1.46 -11.44 -5.79
N LEU A 66 0.71 -11.73 -4.72
CA LEU A 66 -0.39 -10.86 -4.26
C LEU A 66 0.12 -9.52 -3.75
N LEU A 67 1.22 -9.50 -3.00
CA LEU A 67 1.84 -8.27 -2.52
C LEU A 67 2.27 -7.38 -3.68
N SER A 68 2.95 -7.96 -4.68
CA SER A 68 3.36 -7.25 -5.90
C SER A 68 2.15 -6.67 -6.64
N HIS A 69 1.07 -7.46 -6.78
CA HIS A 69 -0.15 -6.98 -7.42
C HIS A 69 -0.79 -5.81 -6.66
N CYS A 70 -0.90 -5.90 -5.33
CA CYS A 70 -1.43 -4.82 -4.51
C CYS A 70 -0.58 -3.55 -4.64
N ALA A 71 0.74 -3.67 -4.54
CA ALA A 71 1.64 -2.53 -4.65
C ALA A 71 1.53 -1.84 -6.02
N GLN A 72 1.54 -2.61 -7.11
CA GLN A 72 1.35 -2.09 -8.48
C GLN A 72 0.00 -1.39 -8.66
N ARG A 73 -1.08 -1.95 -8.08
CA ARG A 73 -2.42 -1.35 -8.19
C ARG A 73 -2.51 -0.05 -7.39
N ILE A 74 -1.93 -0.01 -6.19
CA ILE A 74 -1.85 1.20 -5.36
C ILE A 74 -1.07 2.28 -6.11
N GLU A 75 0.10 1.93 -6.64
CA GLU A 75 0.94 2.83 -7.43
C GLU A 75 0.16 3.41 -8.62
N ALA A 76 -0.46 2.55 -9.43
CA ALA A 76 -1.24 2.99 -10.59
C ALA A 76 -2.40 3.92 -10.21
N LEU A 77 -3.03 3.74 -9.05
CA LEU A 77 -4.07 4.65 -8.57
C LEU A 77 -3.50 5.99 -8.16
N LEU A 78 -2.37 6.01 -7.46
CA LEU A 78 -1.76 7.24 -6.98
C LEU A 78 -1.27 8.13 -8.11
N LEU A 79 -0.73 7.54 -9.19
CA LEU A 79 -0.32 8.29 -10.38
C LEU A 79 -1.47 9.04 -11.07
N THR A 80 -2.74 8.72 -10.74
CA THR A 80 -3.92 9.43 -11.24
C THR A 80 -4.44 10.51 -10.27
N LYS A 81 -3.81 10.67 -9.11
CA LYS A 81 -4.29 11.53 -8.01
C LYS A 81 -3.53 12.84 -7.97
N ARG A 82 -4.22 13.89 -7.54
CA ARG A 82 -3.58 15.12 -7.04
C ARG A 82 -3.22 14.92 -5.58
N VAL A 83 -2.05 15.39 -5.19
CA VAL A 83 -1.50 15.25 -3.84
C VAL A 83 -0.99 16.62 -3.38
N ASP A 84 -1.39 17.04 -2.18
CA ASP A 84 -0.76 18.18 -1.48
C ASP A 84 0.21 17.67 -0.40
N MET A 85 0.92 18.58 0.28
CA MET A 85 1.92 18.23 1.29
C MET A 85 1.33 17.35 2.42
N PHE A 86 0.13 17.68 2.90
CA PHE A 86 -0.57 16.87 3.92
C PHE A 86 -0.91 15.47 3.38
N GLY A 87 -1.34 15.37 2.12
CA GLY A 87 -1.58 14.11 1.43
C GLY A 87 -0.33 13.27 1.23
N ALA A 88 0.82 13.91 0.97
CA ALA A 88 2.11 13.23 0.85
C ALA A 88 2.52 12.59 2.20
N LEU A 89 2.39 13.34 3.31
CA LEU A 89 2.64 12.82 4.66
C LEU A 89 1.72 11.64 5.00
N GLN A 90 0.43 11.77 4.70
CA GLN A 90 -0.55 10.71 4.87
C GLN A 90 -0.17 9.46 4.07
N PHE A 91 0.24 9.64 2.81
CA PHE A 91 0.62 8.54 1.93
C PHE A 91 1.90 7.84 2.41
N GLU A 92 2.92 8.59 2.83
CA GLU A 92 4.14 8.03 3.41
C GLU A 92 3.83 7.16 4.62
N ARG A 93 2.94 7.63 5.50
CA ARG A 93 2.52 6.86 6.67
C ARG A 93 1.78 5.57 6.28
N ASP A 94 0.91 5.63 5.27
CA ASP A 94 0.22 4.45 4.74
C ASP A 94 1.21 3.43 4.15
N VAL A 95 2.23 3.87 3.40
CA VAL A 95 3.28 2.99 2.83
C VAL A 95 4.14 2.35 3.93
N ARG A 96 4.48 3.10 4.97
CA ARG A 96 5.19 2.56 6.15
C ARG A 96 4.35 1.52 6.88
N ALA A 97 3.09 1.83 7.15
CA ALA A 97 2.16 0.90 7.80
C ALA A 97 1.94 -0.36 6.95
N LEU A 98 1.80 -0.21 5.63
CA LEU A 98 1.69 -1.33 4.70
C LEU A 98 2.93 -2.21 4.75
N THR A 99 4.12 -1.64 4.60
CA THR A 99 5.38 -2.41 4.62
C THR A 99 5.55 -3.16 5.94
N GLY A 100 5.26 -2.52 7.08
CA GLY A 100 5.33 -3.16 8.40
C GLY A 100 4.35 -4.32 8.54
N ARG A 101 3.07 -4.12 8.17
CA ARG A 101 2.05 -5.16 8.28
C ARG A 101 2.26 -6.32 7.32
N LEU A 102 2.71 -6.04 6.10
CA LEU A 102 3.07 -7.10 5.15
C LEU A 102 4.28 -7.90 5.65
N GLY A 103 5.24 -7.25 6.30
CA GLY A 103 6.37 -7.91 6.94
C GLY A 103 5.96 -8.91 8.03
N ALA A 104 4.83 -8.68 8.71
CA ALA A 104 4.29 -9.64 9.68
C ALA A 104 3.64 -10.87 9.05
N LEU A 105 3.27 -10.82 7.76
CA LEU A 105 2.59 -11.91 7.04
C LEU A 105 3.52 -12.83 6.27
N SER A 106 4.74 -12.37 6.01
CA SER A 106 5.70 -13.04 5.14
C SER A 106 6.93 -13.43 5.94
N SER A 107 7.40 -14.66 5.76
CA SER A 107 8.72 -15.07 6.27
C SER A 107 9.87 -14.50 5.44
N ARG A 108 9.58 -13.99 4.23
CA ARG A 108 10.54 -13.38 3.30
C ARG A 108 10.48 -11.86 3.35
N SER A 109 11.55 -11.19 2.93
CA SER A 109 11.59 -9.73 2.87
C SER A 109 10.53 -9.17 1.91
N VAL A 110 9.66 -8.29 2.42
CA VAL A 110 8.61 -7.63 1.62
C VAL A 110 9.05 -6.31 0.99
N ARG A 111 10.25 -5.82 1.33
CA ARG A 111 10.74 -4.48 0.91
C ARG A 111 10.77 -4.32 -0.61
N GLY A 112 11.13 -5.38 -1.34
CA GLY A 112 11.15 -5.34 -2.81
C GLY A 112 9.77 -5.07 -3.42
N HIS A 113 8.69 -5.49 -2.76
CA HIS A 113 7.32 -5.27 -3.24
C HIS A 113 6.86 -3.83 -3.02
N THR A 114 7.35 -3.14 -1.97
CA THR A 114 6.95 -1.77 -1.63
C THR A 114 7.94 -0.71 -2.08
N ALA A 115 9.10 -1.09 -2.65
CA ALA A 115 10.16 -0.18 -3.06
C ALA A 115 9.70 0.96 -3.98
N ARG A 116 8.88 0.67 -5.00
CA ARG A 116 8.34 1.70 -5.90
C ARG A 116 7.43 2.68 -5.17
N LEU A 117 6.60 2.19 -4.23
CA LEU A 117 5.75 3.07 -3.41
C LEU A 117 6.60 3.98 -2.53
N THR A 118 7.69 3.45 -1.96
CA THR A 118 8.64 4.25 -1.16
C THR A 118 9.37 5.31 -2.01
N GLN A 119 9.71 4.99 -3.25
CA GLN A 119 10.28 5.98 -4.18
C GLN A 119 9.27 7.08 -4.51
N VAL A 120 8.01 6.71 -4.77
CA VAL A 120 6.93 7.69 -5.02
C VAL A 120 6.70 8.57 -3.79
N THR A 121 6.69 8.02 -2.56
CA THR A 121 6.56 8.84 -1.35
C THR A 121 7.71 9.83 -1.22
N ALA A 122 8.95 9.41 -1.48
CA ALA A 122 10.11 10.29 -1.40
C ALA A 122 10.00 11.47 -2.38
N LEU A 123 9.54 11.21 -3.61
CA LEU A 123 9.31 12.25 -4.61
C LEU A 123 8.17 13.21 -4.22
N LEU A 124 7.09 12.70 -3.63
CA LEU A 124 5.95 13.53 -3.21
C LEU A 124 6.26 14.39 -1.98
N SER A 125 7.25 14.01 -1.19
CA SER A 125 7.69 14.76 0.00
C SER A 125 8.72 15.86 -0.31
N LEU A 126 9.15 16.01 -1.58
CA LEU A 126 10.04 17.10 -1.98
C LEU A 126 9.29 18.44 -1.92
N GLU A 127 9.86 19.42 -1.22
CA GLU A 127 9.29 20.76 -1.16
C GLU A 127 9.60 21.56 -2.43
N ARG A 128 10.73 21.24 -3.07
CA ARG A 128 11.23 21.92 -4.26
C ARG A 128 11.76 20.92 -5.27
N GLU A 129 11.55 21.21 -6.56
CA GLU A 129 12.06 20.37 -7.65
C GLU A 129 13.59 20.19 -7.63
N ALA A 130 14.33 21.17 -7.10
CA ALA A 130 15.79 21.12 -6.97
C ALA A 130 16.28 20.01 -6.02
N GLU A 131 15.47 19.59 -5.06
CA GLU A 131 15.80 18.54 -4.09
C GLU A 131 15.85 17.15 -4.75
N LEU A 132 15.32 17.01 -5.97
CA LEU A 132 15.41 15.78 -6.75
C LEU A 132 16.86 15.35 -7.02
N ALA A 133 17.80 16.30 -7.09
CA ALA A 133 19.22 16.01 -7.34
C ALA A 133 19.95 15.39 -6.13
N GLU A 134 19.31 15.40 -4.94
CA GLU A 134 19.87 14.91 -3.68
C GLU A 134 19.39 13.50 -3.29
N LEU A 135 18.42 12.94 -4.05
CA LEU A 135 17.90 11.57 -3.89
C LEU A 135 18.79 10.52 -4.59
#